data_AF-A0A6M0BTQ8-F1
#
_entry.id   AF-A0A6M0BTQ8-F1
#
_cell.length_a   1.000
_cell.length_b   1.000
_cell.length_c   1.000
_cell.angle_alpha   90.00
_cell.angle_beta   90.00
_cell.angle_gamma   90.00
#
_symmetry.space_group_name_H-M   'P 1'
#
loop_
_entity.id
_entity.type
_entity.pdbx_description
1 polymer ?
#
loop_
_entity_poly.entity_id
_entity_poly.type
_entity_poly.pdbx_seq_one_letter_code
_entity_poly.pdbx_strand_id
1 'polypeptide(L)'
;SIDLAENIYVSGTTGTRILEGDIATSPVGDFPALSGFQNFFGGGSSDAIVMKINRNGSLGYASFLGGNNSEFANDIAVDNLGNAYVTGSTASVNFPVINEFQEGVGLGLPDDAFVSKVSSSGLFLDFSATIGGVGNESGNGIVIDPAQNTYVVGFSDSIDFPVIDALNNFGLESNAFVAKIISDVTPPEIFQNFIQYLTEQQINPIEIYFDEEFYLENNVDVARFVQNGLFTNGLDHFINQGQFQGRNPSLLFDETTYLIENPGVAEAVNNNVFNSGFDHFINVGFFEGRDEKATAFDEGFYLASNPGVALAVENGVFNSGFEHFILFGEAEGRSGN
;
A
#
# COMPACT_ATOMS: atom_id res chain seq x y z
N SER A 1 11.45 17.10 1.93
CA SER A 1 11.78 17.28 0.50
C SER A 1 10.88 18.32 -0.17
N ILE A 2 11.24 18.85 -1.34
CA ILE A 2 10.40 19.73 -2.16
C ILE A 2 10.49 19.27 -3.63
N ASP A 3 9.35 19.13 -4.30
CA ASP A 3 9.30 18.71 -5.72
C ASP A 3 9.39 19.91 -6.70
N LEU A 4 9.38 19.62 -8.01
CA LEU A 4 9.41 20.65 -9.06
C LEU A 4 8.14 21.53 -9.11
N ALA A 5 7.04 21.05 -8.55
CA ALA A 5 5.79 21.81 -8.42
C ALA A 5 5.73 22.67 -7.15
N GLU A 6 6.81 22.66 -6.35
CA GLU A 6 6.93 23.31 -5.04
C GLU A 6 5.97 22.75 -3.98
N ASN A 7 5.56 21.49 -4.10
CA ASN A 7 4.93 20.77 -2.99
C ASN A 7 5.99 20.34 -1.98
N ILE A 8 5.66 20.42 -0.70
CA ILE A 8 6.54 20.06 0.41
C ILE A 8 6.18 18.66 0.88
N TYR A 9 7.19 17.80 0.98
CA TYR A 9 7.06 16.44 1.50
C TYR A 9 7.74 16.35 2.85
N VAL A 10 7.01 15.83 3.82
CA VAL A 10 7.40 15.74 5.23
C VAL A 10 7.34 14.28 5.65
N SER A 11 8.45 13.78 6.17
CA SER A 11 8.47 12.59 7.01
C SER A 11 8.60 13.00 8.47
N GLY A 12 8.17 12.12 9.35
CA GLY A 12 8.31 12.29 10.79
C GLY A 12 7.75 11.09 11.52
N THR A 13 7.52 11.25 12.81
CA THR A 13 7.04 10.18 13.67
C THR A 13 5.97 10.73 14.61
N THR A 14 4.91 9.96 14.81
CA THR A 14 3.87 10.32 15.78
C THR A 14 4.38 10.16 17.21
N GLY A 15 3.90 11.00 18.13
CA GLY A 15 4.17 10.83 19.55
C GLY A 15 2.90 10.36 20.25
N THR A 16 2.87 9.16 20.81
CA THR A 16 1.78 8.78 21.72
C THR A 16 1.94 9.55 23.03
N ARG A 17 0.99 10.42 23.36
CA ARG A 17 0.90 11.02 24.70
C ARG A 17 -0.25 10.37 25.45
N ILE A 18 0.03 9.28 26.16
CA ILE A 18 -0.94 8.70 27.10
C ILE A 18 -0.96 9.60 28.34
N LEU A 19 -2.02 10.39 28.50
CA LEU A 19 -2.28 11.10 29.75
C LEU A 19 -2.88 10.10 30.76
N GLU A 20 -2.46 10.17 32.03
CA GLU A 20 -3.06 9.32 33.09
C GLU A 20 -4.58 9.53 33.13
N GLY A 21 -5.33 8.46 32.87
CA GLY A 21 -6.80 8.45 32.92
C GLY A 21 -7.49 8.12 31.59
N ASP A 22 -6.76 8.12 30.47
CA ASP A 22 -7.32 7.71 29.18
C ASP A 22 -7.38 6.17 29.10
N ILE A 23 -8.61 5.66 28.94
CA ILE A 23 -8.84 4.28 28.51
C ILE A 23 -8.27 4.21 27.09
N ALA A 24 -7.49 3.16 26.77
CA ALA A 24 -6.85 2.94 25.47
C ALA A 24 -7.87 2.71 24.33
N THR A 25 -8.71 3.69 24.05
CA THR A 25 -9.62 3.75 22.91
C THR A 25 -9.07 4.77 21.93
N SER A 26 -8.16 4.27 21.09
CA SER A 26 -7.57 4.91 19.91
C SER A 26 -6.51 5.99 20.17
N PRO A 27 -5.25 5.78 19.77
CA PRO A 27 -4.24 6.83 19.74
C PRO A 27 -4.50 7.73 18.51
N VAL A 28 -5.68 8.36 18.45
CA VAL A 28 -5.90 9.49 17.54
C VAL A 28 -5.35 10.73 18.23
N GLY A 29 -4.04 10.93 18.15
CA GLY A 29 -3.53 12.30 18.14
C GLY A 29 -4.16 13.03 16.95
N ASP A 30 -4.24 14.35 16.99
CA ASP A 30 -4.76 15.25 15.94
C ASP A 30 -4.01 15.16 14.57
N PHE A 31 -3.39 14.02 14.24
CA PHE A 31 -2.75 13.80 12.96
C PHE A 31 -3.83 13.79 11.85
N PRO A 32 -3.72 14.67 10.85
CA PRO A 32 -4.76 14.87 9.86
C PRO A 32 -4.64 13.82 8.75
N ALA A 33 -4.80 12.53 9.07
CA ALA A 33 -4.82 11.48 8.06
C ALA A 33 -5.84 11.84 6.96
N LEU A 34 -5.37 11.97 5.73
CA LEU A 34 -6.14 12.47 4.60
C LEU A 34 -5.62 11.84 3.33
N SER A 35 -6.48 11.10 2.63
CA SER A 35 -6.17 10.50 1.33
C SER A 35 -4.84 9.73 1.35
N GLY A 36 -4.52 9.10 2.49
CA GLY A 36 -3.32 8.30 2.71
C GLY A 36 -3.62 6.81 2.62
N PHE A 37 -2.60 6.03 2.27
CA PHE A 37 -2.66 4.57 2.20
C PHE A 37 -2.94 3.90 3.56
N GLN A 38 -2.55 4.53 4.67
CA GLN A 38 -2.80 4.06 6.03
C GLN A 38 -3.38 5.22 6.87
N ASN A 39 -4.68 5.11 7.17
CA ASN A 39 -5.45 6.16 7.85
C ASN A 39 -5.58 5.94 9.37
N PHE A 40 -4.98 4.88 9.90
CA PHE A 40 -4.98 4.56 11.32
C PHE A 40 -3.55 4.30 11.82
N PHE A 41 -3.33 4.60 13.09
CA PHE A 41 -2.09 4.27 13.78
C PHE A 41 -1.98 2.75 13.95
N GLY A 42 -0.89 2.17 13.45
CA GLY A 42 -0.58 0.75 13.46
C GLY A 42 -0.31 0.21 14.85
N GLY A 43 0.45 0.92 15.70
CA GLY A 43 0.73 0.45 17.05
C GLY A 43 1.99 1.00 17.70
N GLY A 44 2.45 0.30 18.74
CA GLY A 44 3.61 0.72 19.51
C GLY A 44 3.46 2.10 20.16
N SER A 45 4.60 2.77 20.31
CA SER A 45 4.67 4.13 20.88
C SER A 45 4.64 5.22 19.82
N SER A 46 4.85 4.86 18.56
CA SER A 46 4.97 5.80 17.45
C SER A 46 4.96 5.09 16.10
N ASP A 47 4.29 5.65 15.11
CA ASP A 47 4.39 5.27 13.71
C ASP A 47 5.16 6.34 12.94
N ALA A 48 5.82 5.95 11.84
CA ALA A 48 6.26 6.91 10.85
C ALA A 48 5.05 7.60 10.20
N ILE A 49 5.26 8.81 9.70
CA ILE A 49 4.28 9.54 8.91
C ILE A 49 4.88 10.02 7.61
N VAL A 50 4.03 10.11 6.59
CA VAL A 50 4.34 10.72 5.31
C VAL A 50 3.26 11.73 4.97
N MET A 51 3.66 12.95 4.65
CA MET A 51 2.75 14.03 4.34
C MET A 51 3.22 14.83 3.13
N LYS A 52 2.28 15.18 2.27
CA LYS A 52 2.45 16.13 1.18
C LYS A 52 1.63 17.38 1.44
N ILE A 53 2.27 18.54 1.43
CA ILE A 53 1.63 19.86 1.49
C ILE A 53 1.77 20.49 0.12
N ASN A 54 0.66 20.84 -0.50
CA ASN A 54 0.66 21.50 -1.80
C ASN A 54 1.27 22.90 -1.70
N ARG A 55 1.76 23.43 -2.82
CA ARG A 55 2.33 24.79 -2.91
C ARG A 55 1.43 25.89 -2.30
N ASN A 56 0.11 25.73 -2.37
CA ASN A 56 -0.87 26.66 -1.82
C ASN A 56 -1.08 26.52 -0.29
N GLY A 57 -0.38 25.59 0.36
CA GLY A 57 -0.49 25.30 1.79
C GLY A 57 -1.60 24.31 2.15
N SER A 58 -2.37 23.80 1.19
CA SER A 58 -3.36 22.76 1.46
C SER A 58 -2.68 21.41 1.69
N LEU A 59 -3.25 20.58 2.56
CA LEU A 59 -2.82 19.20 2.70
C LEU A 59 -3.17 18.44 1.41
N GLY A 60 -2.17 17.84 0.77
CA GLY A 60 -2.35 16.97 -0.39
C GLY A 60 -2.72 15.56 0.06
N TYR A 61 -1.84 14.96 0.87
CA TYR A 61 -2.13 13.73 1.59
C TYR A 61 -1.37 13.70 2.92
N ALA A 62 -1.83 12.87 3.84
CA ALA A 62 -1.12 12.49 5.05
C ALA A 62 -1.48 11.05 5.43
N SER A 63 -0.46 10.23 5.67
CA SER A 63 -0.59 8.82 5.99
C SER A 63 0.30 8.47 7.16
N PHE A 64 -0.15 7.51 7.96
CA PHE A 64 0.75 6.73 8.81
C PHE A 64 1.58 5.77 7.92
N LEU A 65 2.66 5.26 8.46
CA LEU A 65 3.48 4.21 7.88
C LEU A 65 4.03 3.39 9.04
N GLY A 66 3.40 2.26 9.32
CA GLY A 66 3.76 1.51 10.51
C GLY A 66 3.01 0.21 10.70
N GLY A 67 3.57 -0.63 11.57
CA GLY A 67 3.00 -1.91 11.99
C GLY A 67 2.57 -1.87 13.46
N ASN A 68 2.60 -3.01 14.15
CA ASN A 68 2.10 -3.11 15.52
C ASN A 68 3.06 -2.54 16.59
N ASN A 69 4.32 -2.29 16.23
CA ASN A 69 5.36 -1.75 17.10
C ASN A 69 5.74 -0.33 16.66
N SER A 70 6.94 0.14 17.02
CA SER A 70 7.32 1.54 16.78
C SER A 70 8.14 1.71 15.52
N GLU A 71 7.81 2.74 14.74
CA GLU A 71 8.53 3.14 13.54
C GLU A 71 9.03 4.59 13.63
N PHE A 72 10.21 4.82 13.08
CA PHE A 72 10.85 6.13 13.01
C PHE A 72 11.18 6.48 11.57
N ALA A 73 10.60 7.55 11.02
CA ALA A 73 11.03 8.06 9.72
C ALA A 73 12.12 9.11 9.89
N ASN A 74 13.28 8.86 9.31
CA ASN A 74 14.47 9.69 9.48
C ASN A 74 14.68 10.67 8.32
N ASP A 75 14.32 10.27 7.09
CA ASP A 75 14.51 11.12 5.92
C ASP A 75 13.49 10.83 4.80
N ILE A 76 13.33 11.79 3.89
CA ILE A 76 12.42 11.73 2.75
C ILE A 76 13.00 12.41 1.52
N ALA A 77 12.97 11.70 0.39
CA ALA A 77 13.25 12.22 -0.94
C ALA A 77 11.99 12.21 -1.81
N VAL A 78 12.01 12.95 -2.92
CA VAL A 78 10.91 12.96 -3.90
C VAL A 78 11.49 12.88 -5.30
N ASP A 79 10.86 12.09 -6.17
CA ASP A 79 11.26 11.96 -7.57
C ASP A 79 10.59 13.01 -8.48
N ASN A 80 10.93 12.99 -9.77
CA ASN A 80 10.38 13.94 -10.74
C ASN A 80 8.90 13.70 -11.09
N LEU A 81 8.35 12.56 -10.68
CA LEU A 81 6.95 12.18 -10.85
C LEU A 81 6.11 12.51 -9.60
N GLY A 82 6.76 12.99 -8.53
CA GLY A 82 6.12 13.35 -7.27
C GLY A 82 5.91 12.19 -6.31
N ASN A 83 6.52 11.03 -6.55
CA ASN A 83 6.51 9.91 -5.61
C ASN A 83 7.50 10.20 -4.47
N ALA A 84 7.07 9.92 -3.24
CA ALA A 84 7.88 10.16 -2.06
C ALA A 84 8.60 8.88 -1.64
N TYR A 85 9.88 8.99 -1.30
CA TYR A 85 10.69 7.89 -0.83
C TYR A 85 11.10 8.17 0.60
N VAL A 86 10.72 7.29 1.52
CA VAL A 86 10.93 7.46 2.96
C VAL A 86 11.83 6.35 3.46
N THR A 87 12.75 6.69 4.35
CA THR A 87 13.58 5.71 5.05
C THR A 87 13.59 5.97 6.55
N GLY A 88 13.92 4.94 7.31
CA GLY A 88 13.80 4.97 8.74
C GLY A 88 14.18 3.64 9.38
N SER A 89 13.67 3.41 10.59
CA SER A 89 13.70 2.11 11.27
C SER A 89 12.31 1.63 11.68
N THR A 90 12.14 0.31 11.74
CA THR A 90 10.91 -0.36 12.15
C THR A 90 11.20 -1.47 13.14
N ALA A 91 10.46 -1.46 14.26
CA ALA A 91 10.40 -2.56 15.21
C ALA A 91 9.26 -3.55 14.90
N SER A 92 8.57 -3.37 13.78
CA SER A 92 7.40 -4.16 13.41
C SER A 92 7.74 -5.31 12.49
N VAL A 93 7.46 -6.53 12.98
CA VAL A 93 7.41 -7.75 12.15
C VAL A 93 6.37 -7.68 11.04
N ASN A 94 5.38 -6.81 11.21
CA ASN A 94 4.31 -6.55 10.26
C ASN A 94 4.38 -5.15 9.65
N PHE A 95 5.59 -4.62 9.47
CA PHE A 95 5.74 -3.40 8.69
C PHE A 95 5.13 -3.57 7.29
N PRO A 96 4.47 -2.56 6.70
CA PRO A 96 3.90 -2.67 5.36
C PRO A 96 4.99 -2.91 4.31
N VAL A 97 5.08 -4.13 3.78
CA VAL A 97 6.09 -4.56 2.80
C VAL A 97 5.41 -4.90 1.48
N ILE A 98 5.93 -4.36 0.36
CA ILE A 98 5.38 -4.47 -1.01
C ILE A 98 6.53 -4.67 -2.00
N ASN A 99 6.45 -5.72 -2.84
CA ASN A 99 7.48 -6.04 -3.85
C ASN A 99 8.89 -6.21 -3.28
N GLU A 100 8.99 -6.87 -2.13
CA GLU A 100 10.27 -7.11 -1.45
C GLU A 100 11.14 -8.14 -2.19
N PHE A 101 12.41 -7.77 -2.39
CA PHE A 101 13.43 -8.61 -3.03
C PHE A 101 14.46 -9.16 -2.03
N GLN A 102 14.13 -9.23 -0.74
CA GLN A 102 14.98 -9.91 0.24
C GLN A 102 14.58 -11.37 0.41
N GLU A 103 15.50 -12.27 0.06
CA GLU A 103 15.46 -13.65 0.54
C GLU A 103 15.87 -13.69 2.01
N GLY A 104 14.90 -13.49 2.91
CA GLY A 104 15.03 -13.79 4.33
C GLY A 104 15.91 -12.84 5.14
N VAL A 105 15.49 -12.68 6.40
CA VAL A 105 16.00 -11.82 7.49
C VAL A 105 15.86 -10.31 7.26
N GLY A 106 14.91 -9.74 8.00
CA GLY A 106 14.41 -8.36 7.94
C GLY A 106 12.98 -8.30 8.51
N LEU A 107 12.74 -8.84 9.71
CA LEU A 107 11.38 -8.97 10.31
C LEU A 107 11.15 -8.00 11.49
N GLY A 108 11.79 -6.84 11.52
CA GLY A 108 11.58 -5.78 12.50
C GLY A 108 11.96 -6.12 13.94
N LEU A 109 12.91 -7.03 14.21
CA LEU A 109 13.37 -7.30 15.58
C LEU A 109 14.89 -7.52 15.63
N PRO A 110 15.67 -6.67 16.34
CA PRO A 110 15.24 -5.56 17.21
C PRO A 110 14.69 -4.32 16.48
N ASP A 111 15.37 -3.79 15.46
CA ASP A 111 14.92 -2.70 14.59
C ASP A 111 15.54 -2.95 13.21
N ASP A 112 14.74 -2.98 12.15
CA ASP A 112 15.27 -3.03 10.78
C ASP A 112 15.20 -1.66 10.12
N ALA A 113 16.13 -1.37 9.20
CA ALA A 113 15.95 -0.21 8.33
C ALA A 113 14.78 -0.49 7.38
N PHE A 114 14.05 0.54 6.96
CA PHE A 114 13.06 0.40 5.89
C PHE A 114 13.30 1.40 4.77
N VAL A 115 12.76 1.07 3.60
CA VAL A 115 12.59 2.00 2.49
C VAL A 115 11.21 1.80 1.89
N SER A 116 10.44 2.88 1.79
CA SER A 116 9.09 2.86 1.23
C SER A 116 8.96 3.94 0.16
N LYS A 117 8.40 3.57 -0.99
CA LYS A 117 8.01 4.48 -2.07
C LYS A 117 6.50 4.66 -2.02
N VAL A 118 6.08 5.86 -1.67
CA VAL A 118 4.69 6.30 -1.67
C VAL A 118 4.37 6.93 -3.02
N SER A 119 3.24 6.54 -3.60
CA SER A 119 2.77 7.10 -4.87
C SER A 119 2.51 8.61 -4.79
N SER A 120 2.50 9.28 -5.94
CA SER A 120 2.31 10.74 -6.02
C SER A 120 0.93 11.22 -5.50
N SER A 121 -0.08 10.34 -5.50
CA SER A 121 -1.40 10.55 -4.89
C SER A 121 -1.40 10.32 -3.37
N GLY A 122 -0.47 9.52 -2.85
CA GLY A 122 -0.44 9.13 -1.44
C GLY A 122 -1.33 7.92 -1.11
N LEU A 123 -2.00 7.33 -2.10
CA LEU A 123 -3.03 6.32 -1.89
C LEU A 123 -2.49 4.88 -1.72
N PHE A 124 -1.24 4.61 -2.12
CA PHE A 124 -0.63 3.29 -2.03
C PHE A 124 0.90 3.37 -1.98
N LEU A 125 1.53 2.27 -1.58
CA LEU A 125 2.97 2.05 -1.66
C LEU A 125 3.30 1.33 -2.97
N ASP A 126 4.12 1.95 -3.81
CA ASP A 126 4.64 1.32 -5.04
C ASP A 126 5.64 0.20 -4.72
N PHE A 127 6.37 0.40 -3.62
CA PHE A 127 7.43 -0.46 -3.13
C PHE A 127 7.62 -0.19 -1.65
N SER A 128 7.85 -1.23 -0.87
CA SER A 128 8.25 -1.08 0.52
C SER A 128 9.01 -2.32 0.94
N ALA A 129 10.17 -2.14 1.56
CA ALA A 129 11.01 -3.25 1.99
C ALA A 129 11.68 -2.91 3.31
N THR A 130 11.93 -3.94 4.11
CA THR A 130 12.86 -3.87 5.23
C THR A 130 14.26 -4.22 4.74
N ILE A 131 15.27 -3.74 5.45
CA ILE A 131 16.69 -3.98 5.18
C ILE A 131 17.36 -4.22 6.51
N GLY A 132 17.68 -5.47 6.82
CA GLY A 132 18.38 -5.77 8.06
C GLY A 132 18.76 -7.23 8.24
N GLY A 133 19.20 -7.56 9.44
CA GLY A 133 19.67 -8.88 9.84
C GLY A 133 19.22 -9.22 11.27
N VAL A 134 20.05 -9.91 12.06
CA VAL A 134 19.71 -10.24 13.46
C VAL A 134 19.94 -9.09 14.46
N GLY A 135 20.54 -8.00 14.01
CA GLY A 135 20.94 -6.82 14.77
C GLY A 135 20.02 -5.62 14.55
N ASN A 136 20.49 -4.43 14.95
CA ASN A 136 19.79 -3.16 14.73
C ASN A 136 20.28 -2.48 13.46
N GLU A 137 19.31 -2.07 12.65
CA GLU A 137 19.49 -1.27 11.47
C GLU A 137 18.68 0.02 11.51
N SER A 138 19.23 1.06 10.88
CA SER A 138 18.48 2.29 10.67
C SER A 138 18.88 2.95 9.37
N GLY A 139 17.89 3.23 8.53
CA GLY A 139 18.02 4.11 7.39
C GLY A 139 18.01 5.55 7.87
N ASN A 140 19.11 6.27 7.67
CA ASN A 140 19.32 7.63 8.19
C ASN A 140 19.24 8.71 7.11
N GLY A 141 19.37 8.34 5.84
CA GLY A 141 19.29 9.28 4.73
C GLY A 141 18.90 8.59 3.44
N ILE A 142 18.16 9.30 2.59
CA ILE A 142 17.72 8.80 1.29
C ILE A 142 17.86 9.86 0.21
N VAL A 143 18.41 9.47 -0.94
CA VAL A 143 18.58 10.37 -2.09
C VAL A 143 18.22 9.65 -3.39
N ILE A 144 17.76 10.43 -4.35
CA ILE A 144 17.41 9.96 -5.70
C ILE A 144 18.30 10.70 -6.69
N ASP A 145 19.00 9.97 -7.55
CA ASP A 145 19.84 10.58 -8.57
C ASP A 145 19.03 10.99 -9.83
N PRO A 146 19.61 11.80 -10.74
CA PRO A 146 18.92 12.20 -11.97
C PRO A 146 18.54 11.03 -12.90
N ALA A 147 19.13 9.86 -12.72
CA ALA A 147 18.78 8.63 -13.45
C ALA A 147 17.70 7.80 -12.72
N GLN A 148 17.10 8.36 -11.65
CA GLN A 148 16.05 7.76 -10.83
C GLN A 148 16.50 6.53 -10.03
N ASN A 149 17.81 6.37 -9.80
CA ASN A 149 18.27 5.39 -8.83
C ASN A 149 18.10 5.95 -7.42
N THR A 150 17.64 5.11 -6.50
CA THR A 150 17.46 5.46 -5.09
C THR A 150 18.62 4.89 -4.27
N TYR A 151 19.17 5.71 -3.37
CA TYR A 151 20.24 5.32 -2.47
C TYR A 151 19.82 5.61 -1.03
N VAL A 152 19.96 4.60 -0.18
CA VAL A 152 19.73 4.69 1.26
C VAL A 152 21.08 4.58 1.96
N VAL A 153 21.31 5.46 2.93
CA VAL A 153 22.47 5.40 3.82
C VAL A 153 22.00 5.17 5.24
N GLY A 154 22.77 4.40 6.00
CA GLY A 154 22.36 4.00 7.34
C GLY A 154 23.47 3.35 8.12
N PHE A 155 23.09 2.72 9.23
CA PHE A 155 23.97 1.81 9.96
C PHE A 155 23.30 0.46 10.14
N SER A 156 24.14 -0.56 10.33
CA SER A 156 23.76 -1.92 10.70
C SER A 156 24.75 -2.44 11.73
N ASP A 157 24.30 -3.06 12.81
CA ASP A 157 25.15 -3.87 13.69
C ASP A 157 25.00 -5.39 13.48
N SER A 158 24.17 -5.79 12.51
CA SER A 158 23.98 -7.17 12.07
C SER A 158 25.23 -7.79 11.48
N ILE A 159 25.54 -9.01 11.92
CA ILE A 159 26.63 -9.81 11.36
C ILE A 159 26.27 -10.37 9.98
N ASP A 160 24.99 -10.51 9.73
CA ASP A 160 24.35 -11.11 8.58
C ASP A 160 23.63 -10.07 7.72
N PHE A 161 24.02 -8.79 7.83
CA PHE A 161 23.46 -7.72 7.01
C PHE A 161 23.53 -8.10 5.51
N PRO A 162 22.44 -7.94 4.77
CA PRO A 162 22.34 -8.38 3.39
C PRO A 162 23.24 -7.54 2.50
N VAL A 163 24.15 -8.21 1.81
CA VAL A 163 25.18 -7.59 0.97
C VAL A 163 25.14 -8.17 -0.43
N ILE A 164 24.81 -7.31 -1.40
CA ILE A 164 24.89 -7.59 -2.83
C ILE A 164 25.94 -6.64 -3.43
N ASP A 165 26.97 -7.19 -4.08
CA ASP A 165 28.04 -6.44 -4.75
C ASP A 165 28.75 -5.36 -3.91
N ALA A 166 28.88 -5.53 -2.58
CA ALA A 166 29.53 -4.53 -1.74
C ALA A 166 31.05 -4.47 -1.93
N LEU A 167 31.57 -3.26 -1.75
CA LEU A 167 33.00 -2.95 -1.82
C LEU A 167 33.79 -3.51 -0.61
N ASN A 168 33.14 -3.71 0.54
CA ASN A 168 33.74 -4.24 1.77
C ASN A 168 32.75 -5.17 2.51
N ASN A 169 33.16 -6.41 2.79
CA ASN A 169 32.34 -7.46 3.45
C ASN A 169 32.80 -7.82 4.88
N PHE A 170 33.57 -6.96 5.56
CA PHE A 170 34.19 -7.32 6.84
C PHE A 170 33.89 -6.29 7.92
N GLY A 171 33.11 -6.66 8.94
CA GLY A 171 32.97 -5.90 10.16
C GLY A 171 32.11 -6.60 11.20
N LEU A 172 32.68 -6.92 12.36
CA LEU A 172 32.00 -7.60 13.48
C LEU A 172 31.31 -6.63 14.47
N GLU A 173 31.22 -5.33 14.14
CA GLU A 173 30.60 -4.29 14.98
C GLU A 173 30.12 -3.12 14.09
N SER A 174 28.94 -2.54 14.38
CA SER A 174 28.25 -1.43 13.70
C SER A 174 28.94 -0.81 12.46
N ASN A 175 28.45 -1.12 11.26
CA ASN A 175 28.95 -0.62 9.98
C ASN A 175 27.97 0.40 9.38
N ALA A 176 28.50 1.47 8.80
CA ALA A 176 27.71 2.32 7.92
C ALA A 176 27.47 1.58 6.60
N PHE A 177 26.24 1.60 6.08
CA PHE A 177 25.91 1.03 4.78
C PHE A 177 25.49 2.11 3.79
N VAL A 178 25.69 1.79 2.51
CA VAL A 178 25.05 2.48 1.38
C VAL A 178 24.37 1.40 0.54
N ALA A 179 23.05 1.42 0.49
CA ALA A 179 22.25 0.51 -0.31
C ALA A 179 21.71 1.24 -1.54
N LYS A 180 21.99 0.70 -2.73
CA LYS A 180 21.31 1.12 -3.95
C LYS A 180 20.06 0.26 -4.10
N ILE A 181 18.90 0.89 -4.12
CA ILE A 181 17.63 0.19 -4.34
C ILE A 181 17.45 0.06 -5.85
N ILE A 182 17.44 -1.19 -6.31
CA ILE A 182 17.19 -1.55 -7.71
C ILE A 182 15.74 -2.04 -7.76
N SER A 183 14.81 -1.19 -8.18
CA SER A 183 13.45 -1.63 -8.48
C SER A 183 13.47 -2.27 -9.88
N ASP A 184 13.79 -3.56 -9.98
CA ASP A 184 13.80 -4.29 -11.26
C ASP A 184 12.39 -4.60 -11.79
N VAL A 185 11.35 -4.08 -11.13
CA VAL A 185 9.97 -4.17 -11.61
C VAL A 185 9.48 -2.75 -11.86
N THR A 186 9.61 -2.28 -13.10
CA THR A 186 8.56 -1.41 -13.64
C THR A 186 7.34 -2.30 -13.83
N PRO A 187 6.21 -2.05 -13.12
CA PRO A 187 4.93 -2.64 -13.50
C PRO A 187 4.75 -2.50 -15.01
N PRO A 188 4.20 -3.51 -15.72
CA PRO A 188 4.01 -3.42 -17.16
C PRO A 188 3.29 -2.11 -17.53
N GLU A 189 3.57 -1.54 -18.69
CA GLU A 189 3.09 -0.19 -19.10
C GLU A 189 1.57 -0.02 -18.93
N ILE A 190 0.79 -1.09 -19.08
CA ILE A 190 -0.65 -1.18 -18.80
C ILE A 190 -0.99 -0.85 -17.33
N PHE A 191 -0.18 -1.30 -16.37
CA PHE A 191 -0.36 -1.07 -14.93
C PHE A 191 0.03 0.34 -14.52
N GLN A 192 1.05 0.94 -15.15
CA GLN A 192 1.40 2.34 -14.93
C GLN A 192 0.25 3.26 -15.33
N ASN A 193 -0.44 2.95 -16.44
CA ASN A 193 -1.59 3.73 -16.91
C ASN A 193 -2.83 3.58 -15.99
N PHE A 194 -3.08 2.37 -15.46
CA PHE A 194 -4.19 2.14 -14.52
C PHE A 194 -3.94 2.85 -13.17
N ILE A 195 -2.74 2.72 -12.62
CA ILE A 195 -2.33 3.41 -11.40
C ILE A 195 -2.35 4.94 -11.56
N GLN A 196 -1.91 5.43 -12.72
CA GLN A 196 -2.01 6.85 -13.08
C GLN A 196 -3.48 7.31 -13.13
N TYR A 197 -4.38 6.52 -13.73
CA TYR A 197 -5.81 6.84 -13.78
C TYR A 197 -6.43 6.93 -12.37
N LEU A 198 -6.19 5.94 -11.49
CA LEU A 198 -6.70 5.98 -10.12
C LEU A 198 -6.16 7.18 -9.33
N THR A 199 -4.87 7.48 -9.54
CA THR A 199 -4.19 8.65 -8.94
C THR A 199 -4.80 9.96 -9.43
N GLU A 200 -5.05 10.12 -10.74
CA GLU A 200 -5.65 11.33 -11.32
C GLU A 200 -7.10 11.55 -10.85
N GLN A 201 -7.86 10.47 -10.71
CA GLN A 201 -9.25 10.52 -10.28
C GLN A 201 -9.42 10.50 -8.74
N GLN A 202 -8.33 10.33 -7.98
CA GLN A 202 -8.33 10.17 -6.52
C GLN A 202 -9.22 9.00 -6.06
N ILE A 203 -9.28 7.93 -6.85
CA ILE A 203 -10.09 6.74 -6.57
C ILE A 203 -9.28 5.80 -5.69
N ASN A 204 -9.83 5.41 -4.54
CA ASN A 204 -9.27 4.34 -3.73
C ASN A 204 -9.52 2.99 -4.44
N PRO A 205 -8.50 2.15 -4.71
CA PRO A 205 -8.68 0.86 -5.37
C PRO A 205 -9.73 -0.06 -4.71
N ILE A 206 -9.92 0.06 -3.39
CA ILE A 206 -10.96 -0.69 -2.66
C ILE A 206 -12.37 -0.38 -3.21
N GLU A 207 -12.63 0.86 -3.63
CA GLU A 207 -13.92 1.28 -4.17
C GLU A 207 -14.29 0.58 -5.48
N ILE A 208 -13.30 0.06 -6.22
CA ILE A 208 -13.51 -0.68 -7.47
C ILE A 208 -14.07 -2.08 -7.19
N TYR A 209 -13.64 -2.68 -6.09
CA TYR A 209 -13.98 -4.05 -5.73
C TYR A 209 -15.09 -4.15 -4.68
N PHE A 210 -15.66 -3.02 -4.28
CA PHE A 210 -16.68 -2.94 -3.26
C PHE A 210 -18.07 -2.70 -3.84
N ASP A 211 -19.00 -3.60 -3.51
CA ASP A 211 -20.41 -3.49 -3.88
C ASP A 211 -21.24 -3.28 -2.61
N GLU A 212 -21.76 -2.06 -2.43
CA GLU A 212 -22.53 -1.66 -1.26
C GLU A 212 -23.80 -2.52 -1.08
N GLU A 213 -24.51 -2.84 -2.16
CA GLU A 213 -25.75 -3.63 -2.10
C GLU A 213 -25.42 -5.06 -1.68
N PHE A 214 -24.48 -5.70 -2.37
CA PHE A 214 -23.99 -7.03 -2.01
C PHE A 214 -23.50 -7.08 -0.57
N TYR A 215 -22.68 -6.10 -0.17
CA TYR A 215 -22.04 -6.10 1.13
C TYR A 215 -23.08 -5.97 2.25
N LEU A 216 -24.04 -5.05 2.15
CA LEU A 216 -25.08 -4.89 3.18
C LEU A 216 -26.09 -6.05 3.20
N GLU A 217 -26.41 -6.65 2.05
CA GLU A 217 -27.29 -7.83 1.99
C GLU A 217 -26.67 -9.05 2.67
N ASN A 218 -25.37 -9.27 2.48
CA ASN A 218 -24.65 -10.40 3.07
C ASN A 218 -24.20 -10.12 4.53
N ASN A 219 -24.22 -8.85 4.96
CA ASN A 219 -23.80 -8.42 6.28
C ASN A 219 -24.91 -7.62 6.99
N VAL A 220 -25.98 -8.34 7.37
CA VAL A 220 -27.21 -7.74 7.97
C VAL A 220 -26.93 -6.98 9.28
N ASP A 221 -25.89 -7.35 10.01
CA ASP A 221 -25.41 -6.59 11.18
C ASP A 221 -24.87 -5.22 10.79
N VAL A 222 -24.08 -5.15 9.71
CA VAL A 222 -23.55 -3.89 9.17
C VAL A 222 -24.66 -3.00 8.63
N ALA A 223 -25.65 -3.56 7.95
CA ALA A 223 -26.82 -2.82 7.49
C ALA A 223 -27.54 -2.10 8.65
N ARG A 224 -27.58 -2.72 9.85
CA ARG A 224 -28.10 -2.06 11.06
C ARG A 224 -27.16 -0.99 11.60
N PHE A 225 -25.84 -1.19 11.54
CA PHE A 225 -24.89 -0.16 11.97
C PHE A 225 -24.99 1.11 11.11
N VAL A 226 -25.12 0.95 9.79
CA VAL A 226 -25.34 2.07 8.85
C VAL A 226 -26.69 2.74 9.12
N GLN A 227 -27.77 1.97 9.27
CA GLN A 227 -29.10 2.53 9.57
C GLN A 227 -29.13 3.33 10.88
N ASN A 228 -28.34 2.92 11.88
CA ASN A 228 -28.23 3.59 13.16
C ASN A 228 -27.18 4.73 13.16
N GLY A 229 -26.52 4.98 12.03
CA GLY A 229 -25.52 6.05 11.87
C GLY A 229 -24.19 5.80 12.57
N LEU A 230 -23.84 4.55 12.88
CA LEU A 230 -22.51 4.20 13.39
C LEU A 230 -21.44 4.22 12.29
N PHE A 231 -21.84 3.94 11.05
CA PHE A 231 -21.01 4.08 9.85
C PHE A 231 -21.78 4.88 8.81
N THR A 232 -21.04 5.57 7.96
CA THR A 232 -21.60 6.39 6.87
C THR A 232 -22.29 5.53 5.82
N ASN A 233 -21.67 4.40 5.48
CA ASN A 233 -22.14 3.38 4.53
C ASN A 233 -21.42 2.04 4.77
N GLY A 234 -21.75 1.02 4.00
CA GLY A 234 -21.10 -0.30 4.04
C GLY A 234 -19.62 -0.22 3.70
N LEU A 235 -19.23 0.61 2.74
CA LEU A 235 -17.81 0.84 2.37
C LEU A 235 -16.99 1.35 3.57
N ASP A 236 -17.52 2.33 4.30
CA ASP A 236 -16.92 2.90 5.52
C ASP A 236 -16.73 1.80 6.57
N HIS A 237 -17.73 0.93 6.79
CA HIS A 237 -17.54 -0.24 7.64
C HIS A 237 -16.48 -1.20 7.07
N PHE A 238 -16.49 -1.47 5.77
CA PHE A 238 -15.60 -2.45 5.17
C PHE A 238 -14.13 -2.05 5.27
N ILE A 239 -13.82 -0.80 4.90
CA ILE A 239 -12.47 -0.22 5.01
C ILE A 239 -11.99 -0.29 6.47
N ASN A 240 -12.84 0.07 7.42
CA ASN A 240 -12.42 0.17 8.82
C ASN A 240 -12.47 -1.15 9.60
N GLN A 241 -13.27 -2.13 9.16
CA GLN A 241 -13.52 -3.35 9.92
C GLN A 241 -13.75 -4.59 9.06
N GLY A 242 -14.54 -4.47 8.00
CA GLY A 242 -15.02 -5.62 7.24
C GLY A 242 -13.92 -6.47 6.60
N GLN A 243 -12.93 -5.82 5.98
CA GLN A 243 -11.81 -6.52 5.36
C GLN A 243 -11.02 -7.35 6.39
N PHE A 244 -10.83 -6.82 7.60
CA PHE A 244 -10.12 -7.50 8.70
C PHE A 244 -10.93 -8.63 9.37
N GLN A 245 -12.24 -8.69 9.07
CA GLN A 245 -13.14 -9.75 9.55
C GLN A 245 -13.30 -10.86 8.51
N GLY A 246 -12.56 -10.79 7.40
CA GLY A 246 -12.66 -11.73 6.28
C GLY A 246 -14.01 -11.68 5.57
N ARG A 247 -14.68 -10.53 5.59
CA ARG A 247 -15.94 -10.33 4.86
C ARG A 247 -15.62 -10.03 3.40
N ASN A 248 -16.41 -10.57 2.48
CA ASN A 248 -16.22 -10.32 1.05
C ASN A 248 -16.81 -8.95 0.68
N PRO A 249 -16.06 -8.08 0.00
CA PRO A 249 -16.52 -6.73 -0.39
C PRO A 249 -17.53 -6.74 -1.55
N SER A 250 -17.48 -7.77 -2.39
CA SER A 250 -18.36 -7.95 -3.54
C SER A 250 -18.37 -9.42 -3.94
N LEU A 251 -19.13 -9.74 -5.00
CA LEU A 251 -19.00 -11.03 -5.66
C LEU A 251 -17.64 -11.22 -6.34
N LEU A 252 -16.85 -10.17 -6.56
CA LEU A 252 -15.61 -10.23 -7.34
C LEU A 252 -14.42 -10.80 -6.55
N PHE A 253 -14.52 -10.79 -5.22
CA PHE A 253 -13.46 -11.28 -4.34
C PHE A 253 -14.03 -12.19 -3.26
N ASP A 254 -13.40 -13.34 -3.05
CA ASP A 254 -13.71 -14.24 -1.95
C ASP A 254 -12.47 -14.44 -1.09
N GLU A 255 -12.48 -13.89 0.13
CA GLU A 255 -11.36 -13.95 1.06
C GLU A 255 -10.93 -15.38 1.35
N THR A 256 -11.89 -16.28 1.55
CA THR A 256 -11.60 -17.65 1.95
C THR A 256 -10.90 -18.40 0.82
N THR A 257 -11.41 -18.25 -0.40
CA THR A 257 -10.83 -18.84 -1.61
C THR A 257 -9.43 -18.25 -1.83
N TYR A 258 -9.30 -16.93 -1.76
CA TYR A 258 -8.04 -16.22 -1.96
C TYR A 258 -6.91 -16.73 -1.07
N LEU A 259 -7.18 -16.92 0.22
CA LEU A 259 -6.21 -17.45 1.17
C LEU A 259 -5.93 -18.95 0.96
N ILE A 260 -6.92 -19.73 0.50
CA ILE A 260 -6.72 -21.15 0.16
C ILE A 260 -5.80 -21.31 -1.06
N GLU A 261 -6.04 -20.51 -2.11
CA GLU A 261 -5.26 -20.57 -3.35
C GLU A 261 -3.86 -19.94 -3.19
N ASN A 262 -3.71 -19.03 -2.23
CA ASN A 262 -2.46 -18.35 -1.92
C ASN A 262 -1.99 -18.67 -0.49
N PRO A 263 -1.48 -19.89 -0.21
CA PRO A 263 -1.11 -20.31 1.15
C PRO A 263 0.01 -19.45 1.76
N GLY A 264 0.90 -18.88 0.95
CA GLY A 264 1.89 -17.91 1.43
C GLY A 264 1.26 -16.59 1.90
N VAL A 265 0.17 -16.16 1.26
CA VAL A 265 -0.61 -15.00 1.70
C VAL A 265 -1.39 -15.34 2.96
N ALA A 266 -1.96 -16.54 3.07
CA ALA A 266 -2.61 -17.00 4.30
C ALA A 266 -1.64 -17.01 5.49
N GLU A 267 -0.40 -17.45 5.28
CA GLU A 267 0.64 -17.36 6.30
C GLU A 267 1.00 -15.90 6.63
N ALA A 268 1.14 -15.05 5.60
CA ALA A 268 1.40 -13.62 5.78
C ALA A 268 0.29 -12.92 6.58
N VAL A 269 -0.98 -13.21 6.31
CA VAL A 269 -2.13 -12.69 7.07
C VAL A 269 -2.14 -13.21 8.51
N ASN A 270 -1.87 -14.51 8.73
CA ASN A 270 -1.77 -15.07 10.09
C ASN A 270 -0.63 -14.47 10.91
N ASN A 271 0.45 -14.06 10.22
CA ASN A 271 1.57 -13.35 10.81
C ASN A 271 1.37 -11.82 10.86
N ASN A 272 0.19 -11.35 10.49
CA ASN A 272 -0.23 -9.93 10.43
C ASN A 272 0.55 -9.07 9.42
N VAL A 273 1.31 -9.66 8.50
CA VAL A 273 2.03 -8.94 7.42
C VAL A 273 1.06 -8.23 6.49
N PHE A 274 -0.08 -8.86 6.18
CA PHE A 274 -1.23 -8.23 5.56
C PHE A 274 -2.42 -8.30 6.51
N ASN A 275 -3.26 -7.28 6.49
CA ASN A 275 -4.39 -7.19 7.40
C ASN A 275 -5.54 -8.14 7.02
N SER A 276 -5.57 -8.57 5.75
CA SER A 276 -6.48 -9.58 5.19
C SER A 276 -5.95 -10.09 3.84
N GLY A 277 -6.55 -11.14 3.30
CA GLY A 277 -6.32 -11.57 1.93
C GLY A 277 -6.72 -10.49 0.92
N PHE A 278 -7.82 -9.79 1.18
CA PHE A 278 -8.24 -8.65 0.35
C PHE A 278 -7.22 -7.50 0.37
N ASP A 279 -6.66 -7.20 1.55
CA ASP A 279 -5.59 -6.21 1.72
C ASP A 279 -4.34 -6.59 0.91
N HIS A 280 -3.94 -7.86 0.95
CA HIS A 280 -2.89 -8.36 0.06
C HIS A 280 -3.30 -8.24 -1.41
N PHE A 281 -4.52 -8.63 -1.77
CA PHE A 281 -4.98 -8.61 -3.15
C PHE A 281 -4.92 -7.20 -3.74
N ILE A 282 -5.46 -6.19 -3.06
CA ILE A 282 -5.46 -4.81 -3.56
C ILE A 282 -4.05 -4.21 -3.63
N ASN A 283 -3.16 -4.56 -2.69
CA ASN A 283 -1.83 -3.94 -2.61
C ASN A 283 -0.74 -4.72 -3.35
N VAL A 284 -0.93 -6.01 -3.61
CA VAL A 284 0.09 -6.91 -4.17
C VAL A 284 -0.52 -7.87 -5.18
N GLY A 285 -1.50 -8.67 -4.77
CA GLY A 285 -2.02 -9.79 -5.57
C GLY A 285 -2.57 -9.40 -6.94
N PHE A 286 -3.30 -8.30 -7.00
CA PHE A 286 -3.80 -7.69 -8.23
C PHE A 286 -2.65 -7.32 -9.17
N PHE A 287 -1.55 -6.79 -8.63
CA PHE A 287 -0.35 -6.40 -9.40
C PHE A 287 0.52 -7.60 -9.82
N GLU A 288 0.44 -8.70 -9.09
CA GLU A 288 1.06 -9.97 -9.45
C GLU A 288 0.23 -10.79 -10.46
N GLY A 289 -0.95 -10.30 -10.86
CA GLY A 289 -1.88 -11.03 -11.73
C GLY A 289 -2.56 -12.21 -11.04
N ARG A 290 -2.55 -12.25 -9.70
CA ARG A 290 -3.26 -13.22 -8.88
C ARG A 290 -4.67 -12.74 -8.64
N ASP A 291 -5.53 -12.98 -9.63
CA ASP A 291 -6.94 -12.64 -9.56
C ASP A 291 -7.76 -13.91 -9.80
N GLU A 292 -8.52 -14.33 -8.78
CA GLU A 292 -9.32 -15.55 -8.81
C GLU A 292 -10.46 -15.50 -9.83
N LYS A 293 -10.79 -14.33 -10.39
CA LYS A 293 -11.83 -14.17 -11.43
C LYS A 293 -11.36 -13.57 -12.75
N ALA A 294 -10.11 -13.12 -12.88
CA ALA A 294 -9.55 -12.70 -14.17
C ALA A 294 -9.44 -13.86 -15.21
N THR A 295 -9.65 -15.11 -14.80
CA THR A 295 -9.78 -16.24 -15.73
C THR A 295 -11.16 -16.33 -16.41
N ALA A 296 -12.12 -15.47 -16.02
CA ALA A 296 -13.49 -15.44 -16.54
C ALA A 296 -13.80 -14.21 -17.42
N PHE A 297 -12.86 -13.30 -17.67
CA PHE A 297 -13.09 -12.23 -18.64
C PHE A 297 -12.31 -12.54 -19.93
N ASP A 298 -13.04 -12.86 -21.00
CA ASP A 298 -12.46 -13.08 -22.31
C ASP A 298 -12.68 -11.80 -23.14
N GLU A 299 -11.61 -11.00 -23.28
CA GLU A 299 -11.60 -9.75 -24.07
C GLU A 299 -12.09 -9.99 -25.51
N GLY A 300 -11.73 -11.12 -26.11
CA GLY A 300 -12.16 -11.50 -27.45
C GLY A 300 -13.66 -11.78 -27.50
N PHE A 301 -14.18 -12.55 -26.55
CA PHE A 301 -15.62 -12.79 -26.39
C PHE A 301 -16.38 -11.49 -26.09
N TYR A 302 -15.88 -10.66 -25.20
CA TYR A 302 -16.55 -9.46 -24.74
C TYR A 302 -16.66 -8.43 -25.84
N LEU A 303 -15.56 -8.15 -26.57
CA LEU A 303 -15.57 -7.24 -27.71
C LEU A 303 -16.40 -7.80 -28.87
N ALA A 304 -16.38 -9.11 -29.10
CA ALA A 304 -17.24 -9.75 -30.10
C ALA A 304 -18.73 -9.66 -29.74
N SER A 305 -19.06 -9.79 -28.45
CA SER A 305 -20.43 -9.71 -27.92
C SER A 305 -20.91 -8.27 -27.77
N ASN A 306 -20.00 -7.29 -27.74
CA ASN A 306 -20.30 -5.87 -27.57
C ASN A 306 -19.65 -5.01 -28.67
N PRO A 307 -20.15 -5.04 -29.93
CA PRO A 307 -19.50 -4.37 -31.06
C PRO A 307 -19.39 -2.84 -30.90
N GLY A 308 -20.31 -2.21 -30.16
CA GLY A 308 -20.22 -0.78 -29.83
C GLY A 308 -19.05 -0.46 -28.89
N VAL A 309 -18.73 -1.39 -27.98
CA VAL A 309 -17.55 -1.30 -27.12
C VAL A 309 -16.29 -1.56 -27.92
N ALA A 310 -16.28 -2.56 -28.81
CA ALA A 310 -15.15 -2.81 -29.70
C ALA A 310 -14.81 -1.58 -30.56
N LEU A 311 -15.82 -0.89 -31.10
CA LEU A 311 -15.62 0.34 -31.85
C LEU A 311 -15.17 1.50 -30.96
N ALA A 312 -15.67 1.58 -29.73
CA ALA A 312 -15.21 2.55 -28.75
C ALA A 312 -13.74 2.29 -28.35
N VAL A 313 -13.32 1.03 -28.28
CA VAL A 313 -11.92 0.63 -28.07
C VAL A 313 -11.04 0.97 -29.27
N GLU A 314 -11.50 0.64 -30.48
CA GLU A 314 -10.79 0.97 -31.73
C GLU A 314 -10.59 2.48 -31.93
N ASN A 315 -11.53 3.30 -31.44
CA ASN A 315 -11.47 4.75 -31.51
C ASN A 315 -10.83 5.40 -30.26
N GLY A 316 -10.32 4.62 -29.31
CA GLY A 316 -9.65 5.10 -28.11
C GLY A 316 -10.57 5.82 -27.11
N VAL A 317 -11.88 5.57 -27.17
CA VAL A 317 -12.86 5.99 -26.16
C VAL A 317 -12.74 5.12 -24.91
N PHE A 318 -12.45 3.83 -25.10
CA PHE A 318 -11.99 2.90 -24.07
C PHE A 318 -10.66 2.29 -24.50
N ASN A 319 -9.83 1.90 -23.56
CA ASN A 319 -8.52 1.30 -23.79
C ASN A 319 -8.62 -0.22 -23.99
N SER A 320 -9.68 -0.85 -23.45
CA SER A 320 -10.00 -2.27 -23.64
C SER A 320 -11.49 -2.54 -23.39
N GLY A 321 -11.96 -3.72 -23.82
CA GLY A 321 -13.24 -4.26 -23.47
C GLY A 321 -13.37 -4.48 -21.96
N PHE A 322 -12.29 -4.89 -21.31
CA PHE A 322 -12.23 -5.04 -19.86
C PHE A 322 -12.46 -3.72 -19.13
N GLU A 323 -11.84 -2.62 -19.58
CA GLU A 323 -12.06 -1.29 -18.98
C GLU A 323 -13.54 -0.89 -19.07
N HIS A 324 -14.16 -1.08 -20.23
CA HIS A 324 -15.61 -0.86 -20.35
C HIS A 324 -16.41 -1.81 -19.45
N PHE A 325 -16.01 -3.07 -19.34
CA PHE A 325 -16.73 -4.07 -18.55
C PHE A 325 -16.81 -3.68 -17.08
N ILE A 326 -15.67 -3.29 -16.49
CA ILE A 326 -15.59 -2.85 -15.10
C ILE A 326 -16.29 -1.50 -14.88
N LEU A 327 -16.16 -0.56 -15.82
CA LEU A 327 -16.75 0.78 -15.64
C LEU A 327 -18.26 0.83 -15.91
N PHE A 328 -18.77 -0.02 -16.81
CA PHE A 328 -20.15 0.07 -17.32
C PHE A 328 -20.79 -1.30 -17.55
N GLY A 329 -20.04 -2.26 -18.06
CA GLY A 329 -20.58 -3.53 -18.53
C GLY A 329 -21.28 -4.36 -17.47
N GLU A 330 -20.79 -4.36 -16.24
CA GLU A 330 -21.43 -5.07 -15.13
C GLU A 330 -22.75 -4.43 -14.71
N ALA A 331 -22.79 -3.10 -14.57
CA ALA A 331 -24.02 -2.36 -14.28
C ALA A 331 -25.08 -2.49 -15.39
N GLU A 332 -24.63 -2.75 -16.62
CA GLU A 332 -25.49 -3.02 -17.78
C GLU A 332 -25.88 -4.50 -17.92
N GLY A 333 -25.41 -5.39 -17.02
CA GLY A 333 -25.72 -6.82 -17.01
C GLY A 333 -25.08 -7.62 -18.16
N ARG A 334 -23.94 -7.15 -18.68
CA ARG A 334 -23.23 -7.80 -19.79
C ARG A 334 -22.34 -8.94 -19.26
N SER A 335 -22.21 -10.03 -20.00
CA SER A 335 -21.33 -11.16 -19.64
C SER A 335 -19.90 -10.90 -20.09
N GLY A 336 -18.91 -11.17 -19.23
CA GLY A 336 -17.48 -11.10 -19.52
C GLY A 336 -16.90 -12.33 -20.23
N ASN A 337 -17.64 -13.46 -20.24
CA ASN A 337 -17.31 -14.74 -20.88
C ASN A 337 -18.57 -15.50 -21.35
#